data_AF-A0A3D3B7L2-F1
#
_entry.id   AF-A0A3D3B7L2-F1
#
_cell.length_a   1.000
_cell.length_b   1.000
_cell.length_c   1.000
_cell.angle_alpha   90.00
_cell.angle_beta   90.00
_cell.angle_gamma   90.00
#
_symmetry.space_group_name_H-M   'P 1'
#
loop_
_entity.id
_entity.type
_entity.pdbx_description
1 polymer ?
#
loop_
_entity_poly.entity_id
_entity_poly.type
_entity_poly.pdbx_seq_one_letter_code
_entity_poly.pdbx_strand_id
1 'polypeptide(L)'
;MKAADVLRVGAGAAGIIIGLASLTGCVGSPTYGTDKTAMEQLVEDVGSAVSIGSNPNKNAGTKYNPRPALVMPPQTAMNTLPAPQQSLASKDNPDWLETPEDARARLVAEADANANNPRYRSPLLVGYGTNGTMTESQKWQAFREARQLQKGAYLDQRRFLSDPPTQYRQVAEASTLDDLGEPELKKQKRRKKEAKAAQQTKSWWVPFQ
;
A
#
# COMPACT_ATOMS: atom_id res chain seq x y z
N MET A 1 -47.16 28.49 -38.71
CA MET A 1 -45.78 29.02 -38.70
C MET A 1 -45.23 28.94 -40.11
N LYS A 2 -44.66 30.01 -40.66
CA LYS A 2 -44.18 30.00 -42.05
C LYS A 2 -42.94 29.11 -42.14
N ALA A 3 -42.78 28.36 -43.23
CA ALA A 3 -41.68 27.39 -43.40
C ALA A 3 -40.29 28.01 -43.15
N ALA A 4 -40.13 29.30 -43.46
CA ALA A 4 -38.91 30.06 -43.21
C ALA A 4 -38.59 30.25 -41.71
N ASP A 5 -39.61 30.40 -40.85
CA ASP A 5 -39.44 30.57 -39.41
C ASP A 5 -38.99 29.26 -38.76
N VAL A 6 -39.54 28.13 -39.22
CA VAL A 6 -39.14 26.78 -38.77
C VAL A 6 -37.69 26.49 -39.16
N LEU A 7 -37.28 26.87 -40.37
CA LEU A 7 -35.91 26.66 -40.87
C LEU A 7 -34.90 27.53 -40.10
N ARG A 8 -35.26 28.78 -39.77
CA ARG A 8 -34.43 29.67 -38.95
C ARG A 8 -34.30 29.21 -37.50
N VAL A 9 -35.40 28.78 -36.90
CA VAL A 9 -35.39 28.23 -35.53
C VAL A 9 -34.62 26.90 -35.48
N GLY A 10 -34.79 26.04 -36.49
CA GLY A 10 -34.03 24.79 -36.61
C GLY A 10 -32.52 25.02 -36.78
N ALA A 11 -32.12 25.98 -37.61
CA ALA A 11 -30.71 26.35 -37.79
C ALA A 11 -30.11 26.95 -36.50
N GLY A 12 -30.87 27.78 -35.78
CA GLY A 12 -30.44 28.34 -34.50
C GLY A 12 -30.27 27.27 -33.41
N ALA A 13 -31.23 26.35 -33.29
CA ALA A 13 -31.16 25.25 -32.32
C ALA A 13 -30.00 24.29 -32.62
N ALA A 14 -29.75 23.97 -33.89
CA ALA A 14 -28.61 23.14 -34.29
C ALA A 14 -27.27 23.80 -33.95
N GLY A 15 -27.14 25.12 -34.18
CA GLY A 15 -25.93 25.88 -33.83
C GLY A 15 -25.64 25.87 -32.33
N ILE A 16 -26.67 25.99 -31.49
CA ILE A 16 -26.52 25.93 -30.02
C ILE A 16 -26.04 24.55 -29.55
N ILE A 17 -26.59 23.46 -30.11
CA ILE A 17 -26.20 22.09 -29.75
C ILE A 17 -24.74 21.82 -30.14
N ILE A 18 -24.32 22.25 -31.33
CA ILE A 18 -22.93 22.09 -31.80
C ILE A 18 -21.97 22.94 -30.95
N GLY A 19 -22.37 24.17 -30.60
CA GLY A 19 -21.62 25.03 -29.68
C GLY A 19 -21.40 24.36 -28.33
N LEU A 20 -22.45 23.84 -27.70
CA LEU A 20 -22.35 23.16 -26.41
C LEU A 20 -21.48 21.89 -26.47
N ALA A 21 -21.57 21.09 -27.53
CA ALA A 21 -20.78 19.87 -27.71
C ALA A 21 -19.27 20.14 -27.91
N SER A 22 -18.91 21.30 -28.49
CA SER A 22 -17.50 21.69 -28.63
C SER A 22 -16.85 22.18 -27.33
N LEU A 23 -17.62 22.78 -26.42
CA LEU A 23 -17.11 23.21 -25.11
C LEU A 23 -16.90 22.04 -24.13
N THR A 24 -17.54 20.89 -24.34
CA THR A 24 -17.39 19.70 -23.47
C THR A 24 -16.18 18.81 -23.82
N GLY A 25 -15.44 19.12 -24.88
CA GLY A 25 -14.34 18.29 -25.41
C GLY A 25 -12.96 18.47 -24.77
N CYS A 26 -12.78 19.39 -23.80
CA CYS A 26 -11.44 19.75 -23.29
C CYS A 26 -11.09 19.18 -21.90
N VAL A 27 -11.87 18.24 -21.36
CA VAL A 27 -11.56 17.59 -20.09
C VAL A 27 -11.54 16.08 -20.32
N GLY A 28 -10.36 15.46 -20.21
CA GLY A 28 -10.21 14.01 -20.29
C GLY A 28 -11.17 13.36 -19.30
N SER A 29 -12.26 12.79 -19.81
CA SER A 29 -13.30 12.24 -18.95
C SER A 29 -12.78 10.96 -18.30
N PRO A 30 -13.01 10.76 -16.99
CA PRO A 30 -12.59 9.55 -16.32
C PRO A 30 -13.22 8.31 -16.97
N THR A 31 -12.39 7.32 -17.30
CA THR A 31 -12.84 5.97 -17.63
C THR A 31 -13.06 5.26 -16.30
N TYR A 32 -14.31 5.17 -15.84
CA TYR A 32 -14.66 4.56 -14.55
C TYR A 32 -14.57 3.02 -14.61
N GLY A 33 -13.41 2.49 -15.00
CA GLY A 33 -13.13 1.06 -15.07
C GLY A 33 -13.84 0.30 -16.19
N THR A 34 -14.46 1.00 -17.16
CA THR A 34 -15.18 0.41 -18.29
C THR A 34 -14.46 0.57 -19.63
N ASP A 35 -13.18 0.97 -19.60
CA ASP A 35 -12.31 1.28 -20.75
C ASP A 35 -12.86 2.33 -21.75
N LYS A 36 -14.06 2.86 -21.51
CA LYS A 36 -14.74 3.87 -22.32
C LYS A 36 -14.85 5.19 -21.60
N THR A 37 -14.78 6.27 -22.36
CA THR A 37 -14.97 7.62 -21.83
C THR A 37 -16.40 7.83 -21.35
N ALA A 38 -16.63 8.68 -20.35
CA ALA A 38 -17.97 8.90 -19.79
C ALA A 38 -18.99 9.37 -20.87
N MET A 39 -18.52 10.12 -21.86
CA MET A 39 -19.34 10.54 -23.00
C MET A 39 -19.61 9.42 -24.01
N GLU A 40 -18.63 8.56 -24.26
CA GLU A 40 -18.79 7.40 -25.14
C GLU A 40 -19.77 6.40 -24.56
N GLN A 41 -19.67 6.11 -23.25
CA GLN A 41 -20.63 5.28 -22.53
C GLN A 41 -22.05 5.90 -22.60
N LEU A 42 -22.19 7.20 -22.39
CA LEU A 42 -23.49 7.88 -22.45
C LEU A 42 -24.11 7.82 -23.87
N VAL A 43 -23.32 8.02 -24.91
CA VAL A 43 -23.82 7.96 -26.30
C VAL A 43 -24.25 6.54 -26.66
N GLU A 44 -23.52 5.52 -26.20
CA GLU A 44 -23.86 4.11 -26.40
C GLU A 44 -25.11 3.70 -25.60
N ASP A 45 -25.24 4.18 -24.36
CA ASP A 45 -26.39 3.91 -23.50
C ASP A 45 -27.67 4.58 -24.06
N VAL A 46 -27.58 5.82 -24.55
CA VAL A 46 -28.71 6.50 -25.20
C VAL A 46 -29.04 5.86 -26.55
N GLY A 47 -28.02 5.52 -27.35
CA GLY A 47 -28.20 4.84 -28.62
C GLY A 47 -28.87 3.47 -28.47
N SER A 48 -28.46 2.70 -27.46
CA SER A 48 -29.06 1.40 -27.14
C SER A 48 -30.48 1.56 -26.60
N ALA A 49 -30.75 2.55 -25.74
CA ALA A 49 -32.10 2.83 -25.22
C ALA A 49 -33.09 3.20 -26.34
N VAL A 50 -32.67 4.02 -27.32
CA VAL A 50 -33.49 4.36 -28.48
C VAL A 50 -33.69 3.14 -29.40
N SER A 51 -32.67 2.28 -29.54
CA SER A 51 -32.76 1.06 -30.35
C SER A 51 -33.70 -0.02 -29.76
N ILE A 52 -33.98 0.04 -28.46
CA ILE A 52 -34.85 -0.91 -27.75
C ILE A 52 -36.34 -0.60 -27.99
N GLY A 53 -36.69 0.67 -28.20
CA GLY A 53 -38.06 1.11 -28.43
C GLY A 53 -38.53 1.09 -29.89
N SER A 54 -37.63 0.96 -30.86
CA SER A 54 -37.95 1.23 -32.27
C SER A 54 -38.53 0.06 -33.08
N ASN A 55 -38.56 -1.17 -32.53
CA ASN A 55 -39.07 -2.32 -33.28
C ASN A 55 -40.00 -3.19 -32.42
N PRO A 56 -41.33 -3.08 -32.60
CA PRO A 56 -42.31 -3.88 -31.85
C PRO A 56 -42.28 -5.38 -32.19
N ASN A 57 -41.54 -5.79 -33.24
CA ASN A 57 -41.47 -7.17 -33.73
C ASN A 57 -40.04 -7.75 -33.76
N LYS A 58 -39.12 -7.27 -32.91
CA LYS A 58 -37.73 -7.80 -32.85
C LYS A 58 -37.64 -9.30 -32.53
N ASN A 59 -38.71 -9.91 -32.01
CA ASN A 59 -38.77 -11.32 -31.61
C ASN A 59 -39.77 -12.17 -32.44
N ALA A 60 -40.33 -11.63 -33.53
CA ALA A 60 -41.28 -12.35 -34.38
C ALA A 60 -40.54 -13.39 -35.27
N GLY A 61 -40.05 -14.47 -34.66
CA GLY A 61 -39.32 -15.54 -35.35
C GLY A 61 -38.14 -16.12 -34.58
N THR A 62 -37.90 -15.69 -33.34
CA THR A 62 -36.85 -16.28 -32.51
C THR A 62 -37.25 -17.69 -32.09
N LYS A 63 -36.63 -18.69 -32.73
CA LYS A 63 -36.79 -20.10 -32.38
C LYS A 63 -36.04 -20.35 -31.07
N TYR A 64 -36.76 -20.37 -29.95
CA TYR A 64 -36.17 -20.74 -28.67
C TYR A 64 -35.80 -22.23 -28.71
N ASN A 65 -34.51 -22.53 -28.67
CA ASN A 65 -34.09 -23.87 -28.35
C ASN A 65 -34.56 -24.19 -26.92
N PRO A 66 -35.12 -25.39 -26.67
CA PRO A 66 -35.54 -25.77 -25.33
C PRO A 66 -34.33 -25.66 -24.40
N ARG A 67 -34.54 -25.00 -23.26
CA ARG A 67 -33.50 -24.87 -22.25
C ARG A 67 -33.09 -26.29 -21.81
N PRO A 68 -31.79 -26.58 -21.66
CA PRO A 68 -31.38 -27.86 -21.11
C PRO A 68 -32.02 -28.05 -19.73
N ALA A 69 -32.39 -29.29 -19.41
CA ALA A 69 -32.97 -29.62 -18.12
C ALA A 69 -32.04 -29.17 -16.99
N LEU A 70 -32.65 -28.70 -15.89
CA LEU A 70 -31.92 -28.37 -14.67
C LEU A 70 -31.12 -29.60 -14.23
N VAL A 71 -29.80 -29.44 -14.11
CA VAL A 71 -28.93 -30.50 -13.58
C VAL A 71 -29.24 -30.62 -12.10
N MET A 72 -30.06 -31.62 -11.77
CA MET A 72 -30.43 -31.91 -10.40
C MET A 72 -29.36 -32.82 -9.76
N PRO A 73 -29.01 -32.61 -8.48
CA PRO A 73 -28.13 -33.54 -7.77
C PRO A 73 -28.81 -34.93 -7.65
N PRO A 74 -28.03 -36.02 -7.51
CA PRO A 74 -28.59 -37.37 -7.35
C PRO A 74 -29.54 -37.44 -6.14
N GLN A 75 -30.56 -38.31 -6.18
CA GLN A 75 -31.60 -38.37 -5.12
C GLN A 75 -31.04 -38.57 -3.70
N THR A 76 -29.87 -39.20 -3.57
CA THR A 76 -29.15 -39.35 -2.30
C THR A 76 -28.63 -38.02 -1.75
N ALA A 77 -28.20 -37.11 -2.62
CA ALA A 77 -27.71 -35.78 -2.24
C ALA A 77 -28.84 -34.76 -2.05
N MET A 78 -30.04 -34.98 -2.62
CA MET A 78 -31.21 -34.12 -2.36
C MET A 78 -31.67 -34.16 -0.91
N ASN A 79 -31.58 -35.33 -0.26
CA ASN A 79 -32.02 -35.53 1.12
C ASN A 79 -30.91 -35.28 2.15
N THR A 80 -29.67 -35.10 1.69
CA THR A 80 -28.50 -34.92 2.56
C THR A 80 -28.03 -33.49 2.47
N LEU A 81 -28.65 -32.62 3.27
CA LEU A 81 -28.20 -31.24 3.42
C LEU A 81 -26.74 -31.25 3.91
N PRO A 82 -25.83 -30.46 3.31
CA PRO A 82 -24.51 -30.28 3.88
C PRO A 82 -24.65 -29.70 5.29
N ALA A 83 -23.77 -30.13 6.21
CA ALA A 83 -23.78 -29.62 7.58
C ALA A 83 -23.70 -28.09 7.57
N PRO A 84 -24.42 -27.40 8.49
CA PRO A 84 -24.36 -25.95 8.58
C PRO A 84 -22.90 -25.50 8.77
N GLN A 85 -22.54 -24.40 8.11
CA GLN A 85 -21.22 -23.79 8.28
C GLN A 85 -21.02 -23.48 9.77
N GLN A 86 -19.93 -24.00 10.33
CA GLN A 86 -19.57 -23.73 11.71
C GLN A 86 -19.23 -22.25 11.84
N SER A 87 -19.84 -21.59 12.83
CA SER A 87 -19.54 -20.19 13.10
C SER A 87 -18.09 -20.07 13.56
N LEU A 88 -17.29 -19.31 12.82
CA LEU A 88 -15.92 -18.96 13.23
C LEU A 88 -15.91 -18.08 14.49
N ALA A 89 -17.07 -17.49 14.84
CA ALA A 89 -17.31 -16.73 16.05
C ALA A 89 -17.73 -17.64 17.23
N SER A 90 -17.01 -18.73 17.47
CA SER A 90 -17.19 -19.58 18.65
C SER A 90 -16.06 -19.35 19.66
N LYS A 91 -16.36 -19.52 20.94
CA LYS A 91 -15.37 -19.49 22.05
C LYS A 91 -14.28 -20.56 21.89
N ASP A 92 -14.54 -21.58 21.10
CA ASP A 92 -13.60 -22.68 20.80
C ASP A 92 -12.57 -22.32 19.72
N ASN A 93 -12.72 -21.17 19.05
CA ASN A 93 -11.78 -20.73 18.02
C ASN A 93 -10.64 -19.91 18.65
N PRO A 94 -9.39 -20.41 18.67
CA PRO A 94 -8.25 -19.69 19.25
C PRO A 94 -7.89 -18.41 18.50
N ASP A 95 -8.33 -18.24 17.24
CA ASP A 95 -8.13 -17.03 16.44
C ASP A 95 -9.22 -15.97 16.69
N TRP A 96 -10.28 -16.31 17.44
CA TRP A 96 -11.35 -15.37 17.76
C TRP A 96 -10.95 -14.47 18.93
N LEU A 97 -11.15 -13.17 18.79
CA LEU A 97 -10.76 -12.21 19.82
C LEU A 97 -11.56 -12.40 21.10
N GLU A 98 -10.86 -12.50 22.23
CA GLU A 98 -11.47 -12.52 23.56
C GLU A 98 -12.25 -11.23 23.83
N THR A 99 -13.36 -11.35 24.56
CA THR A 99 -14.07 -10.17 25.05
C THR A 99 -13.22 -9.44 26.09
N PRO A 100 -13.36 -8.10 26.25
CA PRO A 100 -12.58 -7.35 27.23
C PRO A 100 -12.72 -7.87 28.67
N GLU A 101 -13.90 -8.38 29.03
CA GLU A 101 -14.16 -8.92 30.36
C GLU A 101 -13.56 -10.32 30.56
N ASP A 102 -13.62 -11.18 29.54
CA ASP A 102 -12.95 -12.49 29.58
C ASP A 102 -11.43 -12.33 29.68
N ALA A 103 -10.86 -11.41 28.91
CA ALA A 103 -9.44 -11.09 28.95
C ALA A 103 -9.03 -10.57 30.34
N ARG A 104 -9.85 -9.73 30.98
CA ARG A 104 -9.63 -9.28 32.36
C ARG A 104 -9.68 -10.44 33.35
N ALA A 105 -10.70 -11.28 33.29
CA ALA A 105 -10.83 -12.43 34.19
C ALA A 105 -9.62 -13.38 34.06
N ARG A 106 -9.17 -13.65 32.83
CA ARG A 106 -7.97 -14.44 32.56
C ARG A 106 -6.73 -13.81 33.18
N LEU A 107 -6.53 -12.50 33.00
CA LEU A 107 -5.36 -11.78 33.53
C LEU A 107 -5.35 -11.70 35.06
N VAL A 108 -6.52 -11.59 35.69
CA VAL A 108 -6.67 -11.69 37.15
C VAL A 108 -6.28 -13.10 37.61
N ALA A 109 -6.84 -14.14 36.99
CA ALA A 109 -6.49 -15.52 37.33
C ALA A 109 -4.99 -15.83 37.13
N GLU A 110 -4.38 -15.29 36.06
CA GLU A 110 -2.94 -15.40 35.81
C GLU A 110 -2.12 -14.68 36.89
N ALA A 111 -2.56 -13.49 37.33
CA ALA A 111 -1.92 -12.77 38.42
C ALA A 111 -2.03 -13.50 39.76
N ASP A 112 -3.20 -14.08 40.08
CA ASP A 112 -3.42 -14.86 41.28
C ASP A 112 -2.56 -16.13 41.29
N ALA A 113 -2.48 -16.84 40.16
CA ALA A 113 -1.61 -18.01 40.01
C ALA A 113 -0.12 -17.68 40.18
N ASN A 114 0.30 -16.47 39.79
CA ASN A 114 1.68 -16.00 39.89
C ASN A 114 1.95 -15.10 41.10
N ALA A 115 1.03 -15.02 42.08
CA ALA A 115 1.13 -14.11 43.22
C ALA A 115 2.44 -14.27 44.03
N ASN A 116 2.99 -15.49 44.08
CA ASN A 116 4.21 -15.81 44.81
C ASN A 116 5.49 -15.77 43.95
N ASN A 117 5.41 -15.36 42.68
CA ASN A 117 6.56 -15.32 41.78
C ASN A 117 7.15 -13.89 41.69
N PRO A 118 8.32 -13.62 42.31
CA PRO A 118 8.92 -12.29 42.31
C PRO A 118 9.40 -11.83 40.92
N ARG A 119 9.50 -12.75 39.96
CA ARG A 119 9.92 -12.48 38.58
C ARG A 119 8.75 -12.33 37.61
N TYR A 120 7.52 -12.59 38.05
CA TYR A 120 6.34 -12.43 37.21
C TYR A 120 6.03 -10.94 36.95
N ARG A 121 5.65 -10.63 35.72
CA ARG A 121 5.19 -9.30 35.31
C ARG A 121 3.91 -9.45 34.52
N SER A 122 2.83 -8.85 35.02
CA SER A 122 1.54 -8.89 34.34
C SER A 122 1.61 -8.21 32.96
N PRO A 123 0.97 -8.79 31.94
CA PRO A 123 0.83 -8.16 30.62
C PRO A 123 0.15 -6.79 30.65
N LEU A 124 -0.64 -6.49 31.68
CA LEU A 124 -1.31 -5.19 31.86
C LEU A 124 -0.35 -4.03 32.18
N LEU A 125 0.81 -4.33 32.74
CA LEU A 125 1.79 -3.32 33.17
C LEU A 125 2.71 -2.91 32.02
N VAL A 126 2.90 -3.81 31.06
CA VAL A 126 3.58 -3.52 29.80
C VAL A 126 2.54 -2.93 28.87
N GLY A 127 2.58 -1.61 28.67
CA GLY A 127 1.89 -1.00 27.53
C GLY A 127 2.29 -1.71 26.22
N TYR A 128 1.58 -1.43 25.11
CA TYR A 128 1.82 -2.04 23.78
C TYR A 128 3.26 -1.81 23.23
N GLY A 129 4.26 -2.41 23.84
CA GLY A 129 5.67 -2.18 23.56
C GLY A 129 6.55 -3.16 24.32
N THR A 130 7.61 -3.61 23.65
CA THR A 130 8.66 -4.49 24.18
C THR A 130 9.62 -3.79 25.16
N ASN A 131 9.27 -2.58 25.60
CA ASN A 131 10.07 -1.70 26.45
C ASN A 131 10.08 -2.22 27.89
N GLY A 132 10.85 -3.27 28.16
CA GLY A 132 11.04 -3.83 29.50
C GLY A 132 11.26 -5.34 29.54
N THR A 133 10.93 -6.05 28.47
CA THR A 133 11.11 -7.52 28.37
C THR A 133 12.46 -7.91 27.78
N MET A 134 13.14 -6.97 27.10
CA MET A 134 14.43 -7.26 26.46
C MET A 134 15.58 -7.22 27.46
N THR A 135 16.38 -8.29 27.45
CA THR A 135 17.68 -8.35 28.12
C THR A 135 18.62 -7.29 27.55
N GLU A 136 19.68 -6.92 28.30
CA GLU A 136 20.62 -5.90 27.84
C GLU A 136 21.27 -6.25 26.49
N SER A 137 21.61 -7.53 26.29
CA SER A 137 22.14 -8.04 25.02
C SER A 137 21.16 -7.86 23.87
N GLN A 138 19.88 -8.16 24.09
CA GLN A 138 18.81 -7.97 23.10
C GLN A 138 18.59 -6.49 22.78
N LYS A 139 18.67 -5.60 23.78
CA LYS A 139 18.61 -4.14 23.55
C LYS A 139 19.77 -3.66 22.66
N TRP A 140 20.99 -4.14 22.91
CA TRP A 140 22.16 -3.82 22.09
C TRP A 140 22.08 -4.40 20.67
N GLN A 141 21.48 -5.58 20.49
CA GLN A 141 21.21 -6.16 19.18
C GLN A 141 20.17 -5.33 18.43
N ALA A 142 19.01 -5.07 19.04
CA ALA A 142 17.95 -4.25 18.46
C ALA A 142 18.45 -2.84 18.10
N PHE A 143 19.32 -2.25 18.91
CA PHE A 143 19.94 -0.97 18.61
C PHE A 143 20.91 -1.03 17.42
N ARG A 144 21.72 -2.10 17.31
CA ARG A 144 22.60 -2.31 16.15
C ARG A 144 21.80 -2.49 14.87
N GLU A 145 20.76 -3.31 14.93
CA GLU A 145 19.82 -3.50 13.83
C GLU A 145 19.18 -2.16 13.46
N ALA A 146 18.55 -1.45 14.40
CA ALA A 146 17.95 -0.14 14.17
C ALA A 146 18.91 0.88 13.55
N ARG A 147 20.20 0.85 13.92
CA ARG A 147 21.24 1.70 13.32
C ARG A 147 21.59 1.26 11.89
N GLN A 148 21.67 -0.04 11.61
CA GLN A 148 21.85 -0.56 10.24
C GLN A 148 20.67 -0.16 9.35
N LEU A 149 19.45 -0.29 9.89
CA LEU A 149 18.22 0.17 9.30
C LEU A 149 18.29 1.70 9.01
N GLN A 150 18.66 2.54 9.98
CA GLN A 150 18.76 4.00 9.76
C GLN A 150 19.82 4.40 8.73
N LYS A 151 20.93 3.66 8.63
CA LYS A 151 21.98 3.92 7.65
C LYS A 151 21.55 3.65 6.20
N GLY A 152 20.32 3.20 5.96
CA GLY A 152 19.77 3.05 4.61
C GLY A 152 20.32 1.83 3.86
N ALA A 153 21.03 0.92 4.54
CA ALA A 153 21.65 -0.27 3.97
C ALA A 153 20.65 -1.38 3.58
N TYR A 154 19.41 -1.03 3.24
CA TYR A 154 18.41 -1.97 2.75
C TYR A 154 18.58 -2.19 1.25
N LEU A 155 19.66 -2.87 0.90
CA LEU A 155 19.95 -3.23 -0.49
C LEU A 155 19.11 -4.45 -0.93
N ASP A 156 18.66 -5.26 0.02
CA ASP A 156 18.08 -6.58 -0.25
C ASP A 156 16.53 -6.59 -0.28
N GLN A 157 15.86 -5.67 0.43
CA GLN A 157 14.39 -5.67 0.54
C GLN A 157 13.76 -4.29 0.41
N ARG A 158 12.56 -4.27 -0.19
CA ARG A 158 11.71 -3.09 -0.34
C ARG A 158 10.81 -2.92 0.88
N ARG A 159 10.91 -1.77 1.58
CA ARG A 159 10.09 -1.47 2.77
C ARG A 159 8.81 -0.70 2.46
N PHE A 160 8.86 0.24 1.52
CA PHE A 160 7.71 1.07 1.16
C PHE A 160 7.28 0.88 -0.29
N LEU A 161 6.03 1.25 -0.61
CA LEU A 161 5.55 1.25 -1.99
C LEU A 161 6.05 2.45 -2.80
N SER A 162 6.63 3.47 -2.16
CA SER A 162 7.32 4.61 -2.79
C SER A 162 8.78 4.33 -3.12
N ASP A 163 9.32 3.23 -2.58
CA ASP A 163 10.74 2.90 -2.68
C ASP A 163 11.06 2.28 -4.05
N PRO A 164 12.19 2.66 -4.70
CA PRO A 164 12.59 2.07 -5.97
C PRO A 164 12.92 0.58 -5.79
N PRO A 165 12.71 -0.26 -6.83
CA PRO A 165 13.04 -1.69 -6.80
C PRO A 165 14.50 -1.94 -6.41
N THR A 166 14.77 -3.08 -5.76
CA THR A 166 16.11 -3.45 -5.26
C THR A 166 17.17 -3.49 -6.36
N GLN A 167 16.77 -3.86 -7.58
CA GLN A 167 17.63 -3.87 -8.77
C GLN A 167 18.28 -2.50 -9.06
N TYR A 168 17.59 -1.39 -8.79
CA TYR A 168 18.11 -0.04 -9.02
C TYR A 168 18.89 0.54 -7.84
N ARG A 169 18.95 -0.17 -6.71
CA ARG A 169 19.72 0.22 -5.51
C ARG A 169 21.07 -0.46 -5.42
N GLN A 170 21.27 -1.55 -6.15
CA GLN A 170 22.52 -2.30 -6.13
C GLN A 170 23.64 -1.43 -6.67
N VAL A 171 24.64 -1.21 -5.84
CA VAL A 171 25.87 -0.51 -6.23
C VAL A 171 26.84 -1.58 -6.70
N ALA A 172 27.56 -1.32 -7.79
CA ALA A 172 28.44 -2.31 -8.43
C ALA A 172 29.49 -2.89 -7.47
N GLU A 173 29.88 -2.13 -6.43
CA GLU A 173 30.78 -2.58 -5.38
C GLU A 173 30.37 -1.98 -4.03
N ALA A 174 29.99 -2.81 -3.07
CA ALA A 174 29.52 -2.38 -1.75
C ALA A 174 30.60 -1.63 -0.92
N SER A 175 31.87 -1.87 -1.23
CA SER A 175 33.03 -1.19 -0.62
C SER A 175 33.04 0.33 -0.84
N THR A 176 32.47 0.80 -1.95
CA THR A 176 32.42 2.23 -2.29
C THR A 176 31.46 3.04 -1.41
N LEU A 177 30.47 2.39 -0.79
CA LEU A 177 29.51 3.06 0.11
C LEU A 177 30.09 3.33 1.50
N ASP A 178 31.09 2.56 1.91
CA ASP A 178 31.72 2.68 3.22
C ASP A 178 33.00 3.54 3.18
N ASP A 179 33.39 4.07 2.02
CA ASP A 179 34.52 5.01 1.89
C ASP A 179 34.13 6.42 2.39
N LEU A 180 34.19 6.58 3.70
CA LEU A 180 33.98 7.85 4.41
C LEU A 180 35.16 8.81 4.27
N GLY A 181 36.21 8.44 3.52
CA GLY A 181 37.46 9.18 3.40
C GLY A 181 38.23 9.29 4.71
N GLU A 182 39.28 10.13 4.71
CA GLU A 182 40.06 10.36 5.93
C GLU A 182 39.28 11.27 6.90
N PRO A 183 39.05 10.84 8.16
CA PRO A 183 38.37 11.67 9.15
C PRO A 183 39.15 12.96 9.41
N GLU A 184 38.42 14.06 9.63
CA GLU A 184 38.98 15.40 9.84
C GLU A 184 40.02 15.44 10.97
N LEU A 185 39.88 14.60 12.00
CA LEU A 185 40.88 14.47 13.06
C LEU A 185 42.23 13.96 12.54
N LYS A 186 42.26 13.03 11.59
CA LYS A 186 43.50 12.56 10.95
C LYS A 186 44.11 13.66 10.09
N LYS A 187 43.31 14.38 9.31
CA LYS A 187 43.77 15.54 8.52
C LYS A 187 44.33 16.66 9.41
N GLN A 188 43.67 16.98 10.53
CA GLN A 188 44.15 17.97 11.50
C GLN A 188 45.47 17.53 12.15
N LYS A 189 45.61 16.25 12.54
CA LYS A 189 46.87 15.72 13.06
C LYS A 189 47.99 15.83 12.04
N ARG A 190 47.72 15.52 10.76
CA ARG A 190 48.68 15.67 9.66
C ARG A 190 49.11 17.13 9.49
N ARG A 191 48.16 18.07 9.38
CA ARG A 191 48.45 19.51 9.30
C ARG A 191 49.30 20.02 10.47
N LYS A 192 49.00 19.60 11.70
CA LYS A 192 49.81 19.96 12.88
C LYS A 192 51.23 19.38 12.82
N LYS A 193 51.39 18.15 12.32
CA LYS A 193 52.70 17.51 12.16
C LYS A 193 53.54 18.24 11.10
N GLU A 194 52.92 18.57 9.97
CA GLU A 194 53.55 19.31 8.86
C GLU A 194 53.95 20.73 9.29
N ALA A 195 53.08 21.44 10.01
CA ALA A 195 53.40 22.76 10.56
C ALA A 195 54.60 22.74 11.53
N LYS A 196 54.66 21.73 12.41
CA LYS A 196 55.81 21.55 13.30
C LYS A 196 57.09 21.21 12.54
N ALA A 197 57.01 20.38 11.50
CA ALA A 197 58.17 20.02 10.66
C ALA A 197 58.71 21.23 9.87
N ALA A 198 57.82 22.06 9.31
CA ALA A 198 58.19 23.30 8.63
C ALA A 198 58.85 24.31 9.58
N GLN A 199 58.44 24.33 10.86
CA GLN A 199 59.03 25.20 11.87
C GLN A 199 60.40 24.69 12.40
N GLN A 200 60.77 23.44 12.12
CA GLN A 200 62.07 22.86 12.50
C GLN A 200 63.17 23.06 11.45
N THR A 201 62.88 23.61 10.28
CA THR A 201 63.91 23.99 9.31
C THR A 201 64.45 25.37 9.64
N LYS A 202 65.62 25.42 10.30
CA LYS A 202 66.61 26.52 10.38
C LYS A 202 67.04 26.83 11.83
N SER A 203 67.96 26.05 12.38
CA SER A 203 68.89 26.55 13.42
C SER A 203 70.13 25.69 13.68
N TRP A 204 70.37 24.58 12.96
CA TRP A 204 71.53 23.73 13.26
C TRP A 204 72.89 24.30 12.79
N TRP A 205 72.93 25.26 11.86
CA TRP A 205 74.19 25.78 11.31
C TRP A 205 74.15 27.30 11.19
N VAL A 206 74.29 28.02 12.31
CA VAL A 206 74.60 29.46 12.32
C VAL A 206 75.78 29.66 13.27
N PRO A 207 77.03 29.75 12.78
CA PRO A 207 78.21 29.82 13.66
C PRO A 207 78.58 31.22 14.17
N PHE A 208 77.79 32.28 13.87
CA PHE A 208 78.02 33.62 14.44
C PHE A 208 76.71 34.39 14.60
N GLN A 209 76.16 34.39 15.82
CA GLN A 209 75.31 35.47 16.35
C GLN A 209 75.48 35.53 17.87
#